data_AF-A0A3D1JFF3-F1
#
_entry.id   AF-A0A3D1JFF3-F1
#
_cell.length_a   1.000
_cell.length_b   1.000
_cell.length_c   1.000
_cell.angle_alpha   90.00
_cell.angle_beta   90.00
_cell.angle_gamma   90.00
#
_symmetry.space_group_name_H-M   'P 1'
#
loop_
_entity.id
_entity.type
_entity.pdbx_description
1 polymer ?
#
loop_
_entity_poly.entity_id
_entity_poly.type
_entity_poly.pdbx_seq_one_letter_code
_entity_poly.pdbx_strand_id
1 'polypeptide(L)'
;MVRCGQRSFLFCFLIWLLTSCQPLPGQPAPPARADLPTPVEATFTSAPTLTPQPTIPQPTPQPTPIPTTVYAGPAGCLTAAEQTGRSTAEMLAYADQLLGWKQPLARRLLPRARNALTGAYVLTGEDVLALSTADIQNRYLIQDALNALHVAGFVAWLRKDEKLGEHILAVPLRPGVLDSPWSEYVRAYFASSDTFPEDNALVMGTLRLTPCEWMVQAGLAPRLPAGTLEEADWSQPDFATAALAYLAPAPAEADAVAHRIGWLDGRTESPALMCGPLAWAILNDARAFPPGYGGWVGTPKSFWLPKPSENGRPWSLFPPDTYTLRHFDQPLGTFDLHTFPLEVGDLLYTYSGSNGFDHVLIVSERDARGNRFAVTNLVQVEPVKQVTIQRVLLYNDQDPTAGILRNAWARDLVNGRTGDKAFEVFRWNWREKDLRQQAAQYRVKPGDTLPLVAARWHTPPEAIVSANRLDPSLPLKIGQELTIPPNP
;
A
#
# COMPACT_ATOMS: atom_id res chain seq x y z
N MET A 1 -14.97 12.37 60.78
CA MET A 1 -14.19 13.51 60.24
C MET A 1 -13.98 13.25 58.76
N VAL A 2 -14.81 13.87 57.91
CA VAL A 2 -14.49 14.98 56.97
C VAL A 2 -13.81 14.47 55.70
N ARG A 3 -14.27 14.73 54.47
CA ARG A 3 -15.61 14.98 53.89
C ARG A 3 -15.39 14.96 52.36
N CYS A 4 -16.30 14.28 51.65
CA CYS A 4 -16.45 14.35 50.21
C CYS A 4 -17.14 15.67 49.83
N GLY A 5 -16.66 16.36 48.78
CA GLY A 5 -17.22 17.61 48.27
C GLY A 5 -17.94 17.39 46.94
N GLN A 6 -19.26 17.25 47.04
CA GLN A 6 -20.24 17.19 45.96
C GLN A 6 -20.89 18.58 45.78
N ARG A 7 -21.52 18.82 44.61
CA ARG A 7 -22.65 19.73 44.27
C ARG A 7 -22.31 20.78 43.19
N SER A 8 -23.11 21.03 42.16
CA SER A 8 -24.48 20.60 41.83
C SER A 8 -24.74 20.75 40.32
N PHE A 9 -25.42 19.77 39.73
CA PHE A 9 -26.27 19.97 38.55
C PHE A 9 -27.60 20.58 39.02
N LEU A 10 -28.04 21.66 38.38
CA LEU A 10 -29.42 22.13 38.47
C LEU A 10 -29.91 22.52 37.07
N PHE A 11 -30.89 21.78 36.59
CA PHE A 11 -31.74 22.10 35.45
C PHE A 11 -32.55 23.36 35.75
N CYS A 12 -32.58 24.34 34.83
CA CYS A 12 -33.64 25.35 34.79
C CYS A 12 -33.87 25.85 33.36
N PHE A 13 -35.07 25.58 32.86
CA PHE A 13 -35.72 26.22 31.72
C PHE A 13 -35.77 27.74 31.92
N LEU A 14 -35.46 28.57 30.91
CA LEU A 14 -35.99 29.94 30.81
C LEU A 14 -35.94 30.49 29.37
N ILE A 15 -37.11 30.47 28.73
CA ILE A 15 -37.80 31.57 28.02
C ILE A 15 -36.92 32.61 27.28
N TRP A 16 -37.05 32.62 25.95
CA TRP A 16 -36.64 33.73 25.08
C TRP A 16 -37.54 34.96 25.30
N LEU A 17 -36.98 36.02 25.89
CA LEU A 17 -37.57 37.36 25.90
C LEU A 17 -36.88 38.22 24.83
N LEU A 18 -37.65 38.63 23.83
CA LEU A 18 -37.30 39.65 22.85
C LEU A 18 -36.95 40.95 23.57
N THR A 19 -35.70 41.37 23.48
CA THR A 19 -35.26 42.72 23.88
C THR A 19 -34.59 43.40 22.70
N SER A 20 -35.33 44.37 22.17
CA SER A 20 -34.94 45.34 21.15
C SER A 20 -33.81 46.23 21.64
N CYS A 21 -32.68 46.25 20.92
CA CYS A 21 -31.63 47.25 21.08
C CYS A 21 -31.86 48.42 20.11
N GLN A 22 -32.02 49.62 20.66
CA GLN A 22 -31.93 50.88 19.90
C GLN A 22 -30.47 51.33 19.76
N PRO A 23 -30.11 52.04 18.66
CA PRO A 23 -28.76 52.55 18.47
C PRO A 23 -28.53 53.90 19.20
N LEU A 24 -27.29 54.10 19.65
CA LEU A 24 -26.77 55.34 20.26
C LEU A 24 -26.72 56.51 19.24
N PRO A 25 -26.91 57.77 19.67
CA PRO A 25 -26.92 58.92 18.77
C PRO A 25 -25.50 59.36 18.41
N GLY A 26 -25.23 59.57 17.11
CA GLY A 26 -24.00 60.25 16.67
C GLY A 26 -23.25 59.67 15.46
N GLN A 27 -23.89 58.96 14.53
CA GLN A 27 -23.28 58.61 13.25
C GLN A 27 -24.12 59.10 12.07
N PRO A 28 -23.50 59.64 10.99
CA PRO A 28 -24.22 60.07 9.79
C PRO A 28 -24.77 58.85 9.03
N ALA A 29 -25.98 59.01 8.48
CA ALA A 29 -26.69 57.95 7.76
C ALA A 29 -25.97 57.54 6.46
N PRO A 30 -26.01 56.25 6.07
CA PRO A 30 -25.56 55.82 4.75
C PRO A 30 -26.54 56.29 3.66
N PRO A 31 -26.08 56.54 2.42
CA PRO A 31 -26.93 57.01 1.34
C PRO A 31 -27.91 55.93 0.87
N ALA A 32 -29.04 56.40 0.33
CA ALA A 32 -30.16 55.58 -0.14
C ALA A 32 -29.76 54.56 -1.23
N ARG A 33 -30.45 53.41 -1.18
CA ARG A 33 -30.45 52.36 -2.21
C ARG A 33 -30.67 52.96 -3.60
N ALA A 34 -29.75 52.71 -4.52
CA ALA A 34 -29.99 52.86 -5.96
C ALA A 34 -30.69 51.59 -6.48
N ASP A 35 -31.66 51.80 -7.37
CA ASP A 35 -32.48 50.77 -8.01
C ASP A 35 -31.64 49.70 -8.74
N LEU A 36 -32.01 48.44 -8.53
CA LEU A 36 -31.51 47.31 -9.32
C LEU A 36 -32.11 47.35 -10.72
N PRO A 37 -31.33 47.23 -11.81
CA PRO A 37 -31.90 46.95 -13.12
C PRO A 37 -32.39 45.49 -13.18
N THR A 38 -33.49 45.30 -13.91
CA THR A 38 -34.12 44.01 -14.23
C THR A 38 -33.14 43.04 -14.91
N PRO A 39 -33.31 41.72 -14.72
CA PRO A 39 -32.40 40.73 -15.30
C PRO A 39 -32.59 40.66 -16.82
N VAL A 40 -31.49 40.81 -17.55
CA VAL A 40 -31.43 40.50 -18.98
C VAL A 40 -31.33 38.98 -19.12
N GLU A 41 -32.25 38.40 -19.88
CA GLU A 41 -32.25 37.00 -20.28
C GLU A 41 -30.98 36.71 -21.10
N ALA A 42 -30.01 36.02 -20.51
CA ALA A 42 -28.84 35.53 -21.23
C ALA A 42 -29.23 34.28 -22.02
N THR A 43 -29.22 34.39 -23.34
CA THR A 43 -29.36 33.28 -24.27
C THR A 43 -28.10 32.41 -24.19
N PHE A 44 -28.26 31.16 -23.76
CA PHE A 44 -27.19 30.16 -23.79
C PHE A 44 -26.87 29.79 -25.24
N THR A 45 -25.69 30.16 -25.72
CA THR A 45 -25.09 29.55 -26.90
C THR A 45 -24.35 28.29 -26.46
N SER A 46 -24.64 27.17 -27.13
CA SER A 46 -24.00 25.88 -26.90
C SER A 46 -22.49 25.96 -27.13
N ALA A 47 -21.73 25.38 -26.20
CA ALA A 47 -20.28 25.26 -26.32
C ALA A 47 -19.90 24.40 -27.55
N PRO A 48 -18.80 24.71 -28.26
CA PRO A 48 -18.33 23.90 -29.37
C PRO A 48 -17.89 22.52 -28.87
N THR A 49 -18.29 21.49 -29.62
CA THR A 49 -17.92 20.09 -29.38
C THR A 49 -16.40 19.95 -29.51
N LEU A 50 -15.74 19.53 -28.42
CA LEU A 50 -14.32 19.17 -28.43
C LEU A 50 -14.11 17.99 -29.38
N THR A 51 -13.20 18.17 -30.34
CA THR A 51 -12.74 17.10 -31.21
C THR A 51 -11.84 16.14 -30.41
N PRO A 52 -11.98 14.82 -30.58
CA PRO A 52 -11.12 13.86 -29.90
C PRO A 52 -9.67 14.01 -30.40
N GLN A 53 -8.73 14.12 -29.47
CA GLN A 53 -7.29 14.11 -29.76
C GLN A 53 -6.88 12.75 -30.36
N PRO A 54 -5.89 12.72 -31.28
CA PRO A 54 -5.37 11.49 -31.84
C PRO A 54 -4.71 10.64 -30.75
N THR A 55 -5.13 9.38 -30.66
CA THR A 55 -4.52 8.35 -29.82
C THR A 55 -3.07 8.12 -30.27
N ILE A 56 -2.13 8.34 -29.36
CA ILE A 56 -0.73 7.92 -29.56
C ILE A 56 -0.72 6.38 -29.59
N PRO A 57 -0.16 5.74 -30.63
CA PRO A 57 -0.06 4.28 -30.67
C PRO A 57 0.81 3.80 -29.50
N GLN A 58 0.26 2.95 -28.63
CA GLN A 58 1.07 2.23 -27.66
C GLN A 58 2.06 1.33 -28.40
N PRO A 59 3.34 1.29 -28.00
CA PRO A 59 4.29 0.33 -28.55
C PRO A 59 3.75 -1.07 -28.25
N THR A 60 3.60 -1.87 -29.30
CA THR A 60 3.19 -3.26 -29.19
C THR A 60 4.27 -4.00 -28.40
N PRO A 61 3.97 -4.64 -27.26
CA PRO A 61 4.96 -5.41 -26.54
C PRO A 61 5.48 -6.49 -27.49
N GLN A 62 6.80 -6.51 -27.72
CA GLN A 62 7.42 -7.65 -28.39
C GLN A 62 7.10 -8.90 -27.56
N PRO A 63 6.73 -10.02 -28.19
CA PRO A 63 6.48 -11.26 -27.45
C PRO A 63 7.77 -11.66 -26.75
N THR A 64 7.78 -11.52 -25.43
CA THR A 64 8.82 -12.07 -24.56
C THR A 64 8.93 -13.56 -24.87
N PRO A 65 10.12 -14.13 -25.11
CA PRO A 65 10.26 -15.56 -25.31
C PRO A 65 9.60 -16.28 -24.14
N ILE A 66 8.74 -17.26 -24.44
CA ILE A 66 8.04 -18.04 -23.41
C ILE A 66 9.14 -18.65 -22.51
N PRO A 67 9.22 -18.28 -21.23
CA PRO A 67 10.20 -18.90 -20.35
C PRO A 67 9.83 -20.37 -20.23
N THR A 68 10.67 -21.23 -20.80
CA THR A 68 10.54 -22.70 -20.72
C THR A 68 10.96 -23.24 -19.35
N THR A 69 11.50 -22.38 -18.48
CA THR A 69 11.98 -22.75 -17.16
C THR A 69 10.81 -22.93 -16.21
N VAL A 70 10.58 -24.18 -15.79
CA VAL A 70 9.61 -24.49 -14.73
C VAL A 70 10.31 -24.26 -13.40
N TYR A 71 9.83 -23.27 -12.64
CA TYR A 71 10.31 -22.99 -11.30
C TYR A 71 9.58 -23.85 -10.27
N ALA A 72 10.35 -24.39 -9.32
CA ALA A 72 9.81 -25.20 -8.24
C ALA A 72 8.91 -24.42 -7.28
N GLY A 73 8.03 -25.17 -6.62
CA GLY A 73 7.07 -24.64 -5.65
C GLY A 73 7.69 -24.06 -4.37
N PRO A 74 6.85 -23.64 -3.43
CA PRO A 74 7.26 -22.82 -2.29
C PRO A 74 8.25 -23.48 -1.31
N ALA A 75 9.13 -22.67 -0.74
CA ALA A 75 10.04 -23.08 0.33
C ALA A 75 9.27 -23.44 1.60
N GLY A 76 9.57 -24.62 2.18
CA GLY A 76 8.92 -25.12 3.39
C GLY A 76 7.80 -26.12 3.14
N CYS A 77 7.51 -26.45 1.89
CA CYS A 77 6.61 -27.57 1.58
C CYS A 77 7.15 -28.87 2.17
N LEU A 78 6.31 -29.58 2.93
CA LEU A 78 6.60 -30.94 3.39
C LEU A 78 6.59 -31.94 2.24
N THR A 79 7.25 -33.08 2.41
CA THR A 79 7.11 -34.20 1.48
C THR A 79 5.76 -34.90 1.66
N ALA A 80 5.31 -35.66 0.65
CA ALA A 80 4.07 -36.43 0.75
C ALA A 80 4.09 -37.42 1.94
N ALA A 81 5.24 -38.03 2.21
CA ALA A 81 5.41 -38.94 3.35
C ALA A 81 5.30 -38.22 4.70
N GLU A 82 5.88 -37.02 4.82
CA GLU A 82 5.76 -36.20 6.03
C GLU A 82 4.35 -35.67 6.23
N GLN A 83 3.63 -35.35 5.16
CA GLN A 83 2.27 -34.83 5.23
C GLN A 83 1.24 -35.91 5.58
N THR A 84 1.45 -37.14 5.10
CA THR A 84 0.50 -38.24 5.24
C THR A 84 0.22 -38.54 6.71
N GLY A 85 -1.06 -38.54 7.09
CA GLY A 85 -1.50 -38.87 8.45
C GLY A 85 -1.41 -37.74 9.47
N ARG A 86 -0.95 -36.54 9.10
CA ARG A 86 -0.94 -35.38 10.01
C ARG A 86 -2.34 -34.89 10.36
N SER A 87 -2.58 -34.72 11.66
CA SER A 87 -3.73 -34.01 12.21
C SER A 87 -3.69 -32.51 11.88
N THR A 88 -4.82 -31.81 12.01
CA THR A 88 -4.90 -30.40 11.63
C THR A 88 -4.14 -29.56 12.64
N ALA A 89 -4.13 -30.01 13.90
CA ALA A 89 -3.30 -29.47 14.95
C ALA A 89 -1.79 -29.63 14.65
N GLU A 90 -1.33 -30.76 14.10
CA GLU A 90 0.09 -30.95 13.74
C GLU A 90 0.50 -30.11 12.53
N MET A 91 -0.40 -29.92 11.56
CA MET A 91 -0.17 -28.99 10.45
C MET A 91 -0.06 -27.54 10.98
N LEU A 92 -0.97 -27.12 11.87
CA LEU A 92 -0.92 -25.80 12.49
C LEU A 92 0.36 -25.61 13.32
N ALA A 93 0.77 -26.63 14.08
CA ALA A 93 2.02 -26.61 14.85
C ALA A 93 3.25 -26.45 13.95
N TYR A 94 3.25 -27.05 12.76
CA TYR A 94 4.30 -26.84 11.77
C TYR A 94 4.32 -25.40 11.26
N ALA A 95 3.16 -24.81 10.93
CA ALA A 95 3.08 -23.40 10.56
C ALA A 95 3.61 -22.48 11.69
N ASP A 96 3.26 -22.76 12.95
CA ASP A 96 3.77 -22.04 14.12
C ASP A 96 5.29 -22.14 14.28
N GLN A 97 5.85 -23.33 14.03
CA GLN A 97 7.30 -23.54 14.03
C GLN A 97 7.99 -22.68 12.96
N LEU A 98 7.41 -22.60 11.76
CA LEU A 98 7.96 -21.80 10.66
C LEU A 98 7.93 -20.29 10.96
N LEU A 99 6.86 -19.81 11.60
CA LEU A 99 6.71 -18.41 11.97
C LEU A 99 7.60 -17.99 13.13
N GLY A 100 7.78 -18.87 14.12
CA GLY A 100 8.57 -18.57 15.33
C GLY A 100 8.03 -17.40 16.14
N TRP A 101 6.74 -17.06 16.00
CA TRP A 101 6.14 -15.93 16.70
C TRP A 101 6.01 -16.19 18.20
N LYS A 102 6.23 -15.13 19.00
CA LYS A 102 6.06 -15.19 20.46
C LYS A 102 4.65 -15.62 20.87
N GLN A 103 3.64 -15.11 20.16
CA GLN A 103 2.28 -15.65 20.24
C GLN A 103 2.03 -16.46 18.96
N PRO A 104 1.84 -17.78 19.05
CA PRO A 104 1.57 -18.61 17.87
C PRO A 104 0.13 -18.46 17.36
N LEU A 105 -0.13 -18.90 16.12
CA LEU A 105 -1.45 -19.00 15.50
C LEU A 105 -2.37 -19.92 16.31
N ALA A 106 -1.88 -21.00 16.91
CA ALA A 106 -2.68 -21.86 17.78
C ALA A 106 -3.34 -21.12 18.96
N ARG A 107 -2.79 -19.97 19.40
CA ARG A 107 -3.39 -19.12 20.44
C ARG A 107 -4.47 -18.17 19.90
N ARG A 108 -4.66 -18.11 18.59
CA ARG A 108 -5.62 -17.25 17.88
C ARG A 108 -6.85 -18.00 17.38
N LEU A 109 -7.00 -19.29 17.73
CA LEU A 109 -8.14 -20.10 17.31
C LEU A 109 -9.46 -19.47 17.81
N LEU A 110 -10.34 -19.17 16.86
CA LEU A 110 -11.72 -18.84 17.11
C LEU A 110 -12.53 -20.13 17.28
N PRO A 111 -13.59 -20.14 18.10
CA PRO A 111 -14.34 -21.36 18.39
C PRO A 111 -15.13 -21.89 17.19
N ARG A 112 -15.44 -21.04 16.20
CA ARG A 112 -16.23 -21.40 15.03
C ARG A 112 -15.67 -20.79 13.75
N ALA A 113 -15.88 -21.47 12.65
CA ALA A 113 -15.60 -21.03 11.29
C ALA A 113 -16.89 -20.97 10.48
N ARG A 114 -17.02 -19.99 9.58
CA ARG A 114 -18.20 -19.84 8.70
C ARG A 114 -17.92 -20.44 7.33
N ASN A 115 -18.73 -21.42 6.93
CA ASN A 115 -18.82 -21.88 5.55
C ASN A 115 -19.88 -21.03 4.84
N ALA A 116 -19.49 -20.35 3.77
CA ALA A 116 -20.36 -19.36 3.17
C ALA A 116 -21.41 -19.95 2.23
N LEU A 117 -21.05 -21.00 1.48
CA LEU A 117 -21.95 -21.75 0.61
C LEU A 117 -23.16 -22.30 1.38
N THR A 118 -22.93 -22.85 2.57
CA THR A 118 -24.00 -23.39 3.42
C THR A 118 -24.59 -22.37 4.39
N GLY A 119 -23.93 -21.21 4.56
CA GLY A 119 -24.23 -20.24 5.63
C GLY A 119 -23.96 -20.74 7.06
N ALA A 120 -23.44 -21.96 7.22
CA ALA A 120 -23.29 -22.61 8.52
C ALA A 120 -22.04 -22.13 9.27
N TYR A 121 -22.15 -22.02 10.59
CA TYR A 121 -21.01 -21.90 11.48
C TYR A 121 -20.68 -23.28 12.04
N VAL A 122 -19.53 -23.83 11.70
CA VAL A 122 -19.06 -25.11 12.25
C VAL A 122 -18.02 -24.87 13.33
N LEU A 123 -17.77 -25.87 14.18
CA LEU A 123 -16.70 -25.80 15.16
C LEU A 123 -15.35 -25.82 14.43
N THR A 124 -14.43 -24.97 14.89
CA THR A 124 -13.02 -25.04 14.49
C THR A 124 -12.41 -26.36 14.98
N GLY A 125 -11.69 -27.06 14.11
CA GLY A 125 -11.13 -28.38 14.43
C GLY A 125 -10.46 -29.04 13.22
N GLU A 126 -10.70 -30.33 13.03
CA GLU A 126 -10.02 -31.13 12.00
C GLU A 126 -10.36 -30.73 10.56
N ASP A 127 -11.55 -30.22 10.28
CA ASP A 127 -11.99 -29.92 8.91
C ASP A 127 -11.76 -28.46 8.49
N VAL A 128 -11.57 -27.56 9.46
CA VAL A 128 -11.37 -26.13 9.21
C VAL A 128 -10.88 -25.42 10.47
N LEU A 129 -10.07 -24.38 10.28
CA LEU A 129 -9.66 -23.46 11.32
C LEU A 129 -10.13 -22.03 11.00
N ALA A 130 -10.53 -21.31 12.05
CA ALA A 130 -10.65 -19.86 12.02
C ALA A 130 -9.65 -19.26 13.01
N LEU A 131 -8.79 -18.34 12.54
CA LEU A 131 -7.68 -17.77 13.30
C LEU A 131 -7.84 -16.25 13.34
N SER A 132 -8.08 -15.66 14.51
CA SER A 132 -8.20 -14.21 14.67
C SER A 132 -6.93 -13.49 14.23
N THR A 133 -7.06 -12.37 13.51
CA THR A 133 -5.94 -11.47 13.16
C THR A 133 -5.97 -10.18 13.97
N ALA A 134 -6.91 -10.03 14.92
CA ALA A 134 -7.20 -8.78 15.59
C ALA A 134 -6.02 -8.17 16.38
N ASP A 135 -5.09 -9.00 16.86
CA ASP A 135 -3.90 -8.56 17.60
C ASP A 135 -2.68 -8.32 16.70
N ILE A 136 -2.75 -8.64 15.41
CA ILE A 136 -1.67 -8.48 14.44
C ILE A 136 -1.68 -7.03 13.92
N GLN A 137 -0.92 -6.16 14.58
CA GLN A 137 -0.81 -4.74 14.21
C GLN A 137 -0.18 -4.54 12.83
N ASN A 138 0.91 -5.25 12.57
CA ASN A 138 1.65 -5.14 11.30
C ASN A 138 1.05 -6.10 10.28
N ARG A 139 0.24 -5.55 9.38
CA ARG A 139 -0.57 -6.30 8.39
C ARG A 139 0.24 -7.27 7.52
N TYR A 140 1.50 -6.95 7.24
CA TYR A 140 2.37 -7.82 6.43
C TYR A 140 2.67 -9.17 7.10
N LEU A 141 2.59 -9.25 8.43
CA LEU A 141 2.72 -10.51 9.16
C LEU A 141 1.55 -11.46 8.88
N ILE A 142 0.39 -10.93 8.47
CA ILE A 142 -0.74 -11.78 8.04
C ILE A 142 -0.36 -12.55 6.77
N GLN A 143 0.37 -11.93 5.83
CA GLN A 143 0.88 -12.64 4.66
C GLN A 143 1.87 -13.73 5.05
N ASP A 144 2.77 -13.47 5.99
CA ASP A 144 3.71 -14.47 6.50
C ASP A 144 2.95 -15.68 7.09
N ALA A 145 1.87 -15.43 7.85
CA ALA A 145 1.01 -16.50 8.37
C ALA A 145 0.30 -17.29 7.27
N LEU A 146 -0.24 -16.62 6.26
CA LEU A 146 -0.88 -17.28 5.12
C LEU A 146 0.11 -18.18 4.36
N ASN A 147 1.34 -17.70 4.15
CA ASN A 147 2.41 -18.47 3.51
C ASN A 147 2.80 -19.70 4.35
N ALA A 148 2.97 -19.55 5.66
CA ALA A 148 3.30 -20.65 6.57
C ALA A 148 2.18 -21.70 6.63
N LEU A 149 0.92 -21.28 6.67
CA LEU A 149 -0.25 -22.18 6.59
C LEU A 149 -0.29 -22.93 5.26
N HIS A 150 -0.01 -22.24 4.14
CA HIS A 150 0.00 -22.88 2.83
C HIS A 150 1.00 -24.03 2.76
N VAL A 151 2.25 -23.79 3.14
CA VAL A 151 3.29 -24.83 3.08
C VAL A 151 3.10 -25.94 4.13
N ALA A 152 2.36 -25.66 5.20
CA ALA A 152 1.90 -26.66 6.16
C ALA A 152 0.70 -27.50 5.68
N GLY A 153 0.10 -27.12 4.56
CA GLY A 153 -0.94 -27.88 3.88
C GLY A 153 -2.35 -27.34 4.01
N PHE A 154 -2.52 -26.05 4.21
CA PHE A 154 -3.83 -25.41 4.17
C PHE A 154 -4.04 -24.63 2.87
N VAL A 155 -5.28 -24.50 2.41
CA VAL A 155 -5.67 -23.30 1.67
C VAL A 155 -6.20 -22.30 2.69
N ALA A 156 -5.68 -21.07 2.67
CA ALA A 156 -5.98 -20.08 3.69
C ALA A 156 -6.46 -18.77 3.06
N TRP A 157 -7.51 -18.20 3.64
CA TRP A 157 -8.17 -16.99 3.16
C TRP A 157 -8.27 -15.96 4.28
N LEU A 158 -7.76 -14.76 4.07
CA LEU A 158 -8.06 -13.64 4.96
C LEU A 158 -9.49 -13.17 4.70
N ARG A 159 -10.29 -13.10 5.76
CA ARG A 159 -11.71 -12.74 5.69
C ARG A 159 -12.08 -11.74 6.77
N LYS A 160 -13.15 -10.99 6.54
CA LYS A 160 -13.77 -10.13 7.55
C LYS A 160 -15.26 -10.42 7.62
N ASP A 161 -15.68 -11.06 8.72
CA ASP A 161 -17.07 -11.40 9.02
C ASP A 161 -17.58 -10.52 10.17
N GLU A 162 -18.86 -10.14 10.17
CA GLU A 162 -19.43 -9.28 11.21
C GLU A 162 -19.36 -9.89 12.62
N LYS A 163 -19.49 -11.22 12.73
CA LYS A 163 -19.50 -11.93 14.03
C LYS A 163 -18.10 -12.33 14.48
N LEU A 164 -17.25 -12.76 13.55
CA LEU A 164 -15.90 -13.24 13.86
C LEU A 164 -14.85 -12.13 13.80
N GLY A 165 -15.18 -10.98 13.21
CA GLY A 165 -14.21 -9.95 12.87
C GLY A 165 -13.29 -10.40 11.72
N GLU A 166 -12.13 -9.75 11.63
CA GLU A 166 -11.11 -10.16 10.68
C GLU A 166 -10.35 -11.40 11.19
N HIS A 167 -10.23 -12.40 10.33
CA HIS A 167 -9.65 -13.69 10.66
C HIS A 167 -9.14 -14.41 9.40
N ILE A 168 -8.23 -15.37 9.57
CA ILE A 168 -7.85 -16.32 8.54
C ILE A 168 -8.76 -17.55 8.66
N LEU A 169 -9.45 -17.90 7.57
CA LEU A 169 -10.09 -19.20 7.39
C LEU A 169 -9.08 -20.14 6.73
N ALA A 170 -8.66 -21.21 7.42
CA ALA A 170 -7.71 -22.18 6.89
C ALA A 170 -8.38 -23.56 6.75
N VAL A 171 -8.45 -24.07 5.53
CA VAL A 171 -9.01 -25.40 5.21
C VAL A 171 -7.83 -26.37 4.98
N PRO A 172 -7.67 -27.42 5.79
CA PRO A 172 -6.59 -28.39 5.64
C PRO A 172 -6.81 -29.25 4.39
N LEU A 173 -5.75 -29.41 3.59
CA LEU A 173 -5.74 -30.23 2.39
C LEU A 173 -5.49 -31.70 2.76
N ARG A 174 -6.52 -32.53 2.55
CA ARG A 174 -6.51 -33.96 2.86
C ARG A 174 -7.35 -34.75 1.84
N PRO A 175 -7.13 -36.06 1.69
CA PRO A 175 -8.03 -36.91 0.91
C PRO A 175 -9.49 -36.70 1.33
N GLY A 176 -10.37 -36.50 0.35
CA GLY A 176 -11.80 -36.22 0.57
C GLY A 176 -12.18 -34.74 0.73
N VAL A 177 -11.23 -33.81 0.89
CA VAL A 177 -11.56 -32.37 1.03
C VAL A 177 -12.30 -31.82 -0.21
N LEU A 178 -12.01 -32.36 -1.40
CA LEU A 178 -12.64 -31.96 -2.66
C LEU A 178 -14.08 -32.42 -2.83
N ASP A 179 -14.54 -33.35 -1.97
CA ASP A 179 -15.92 -33.82 -1.87
C ASP A 179 -16.63 -33.28 -0.61
N SER A 180 -15.92 -32.47 0.18
CA SER A 180 -16.44 -31.89 1.42
C SER A 180 -17.18 -30.56 1.16
N PRO A 181 -17.91 -30.04 2.17
CA PRO A 181 -18.47 -28.69 2.12
C PRO A 181 -17.45 -27.56 1.89
N TRP A 182 -16.14 -27.82 2.04
CA TRP A 182 -15.06 -26.84 1.85
C TRP A 182 -14.40 -26.90 0.47
N SER A 183 -14.83 -27.81 -0.40
CA SER A 183 -14.22 -28.04 -1.71
C SER A 183 -14.12 -26.78 -2.58
N GLU A 184 -15.10 -25.89 -2.48
CA GLU A 184 -15.14 -24.62 -3.19
C GLU A 184 -13.97 -23.69 -2.82
N TYR A 185 -13.64 -23.59 -1.53
CA TYR A 185 -12.51 -22.79 -1.06
C TYR A 185 -11.18 -23.30 -1.60
N VAL A 186 -11.05 -24.63 -1.76
CA VAL A 186 -9.87 -25.26 -2.35
C VAL A 186 -9.79 -24.99 -3.85
N ARG A 187 -10.90 -25.18 -4.57
CA ARG A 187 -10.97 -24.96 -6.02
C ARG A 187 -10.72 -23.48 -6.37
N ALA A 188 -11.34 -22.56 -5.65
CA ALA A 188 -11.17 -21.12 -5.84
C ALA A 188 -9.73 -20.68 -5.58
N TYR A 189 -9.04 -21.28 -4.59
CA TYR A 189 -7.68 -20.88 -4.22
C TYR A 189 -6.72 -21.11 -5.38
N PHE A 190 -6.81 -22.26 -6.04
CA PHE A 190 -5.91 -22.67 -7.12
C PHE A 190 -6.40 -22.30 -8.53
N ALA A 191 -7.54 -21.64 -8.69
CA ALA A 191 -8.09 -21.32 -10.01
C ALA A 191 -7.32 -20.18 -10.71
N SER A 192 -7.17 -19.04 -10.04
CA SER A 192 -6.37 -17.89 -10.47
C SER A 192 -6.14 -16.97 -9.28
N SER A 193 -5.24 -16.00 -9.39
CA SER A 193 -4.96 -14.94 -8.41
C SER A 193 -6.15 -14.02 -8.08
N ASP A 194 -7.16 -13.96 -8.94
CA ASP A 194 -8.38 -13.13 -8.77
C ASP A 194 -9.66 -13.94 -8.52
N THR A 195 -9.58 -15.27 -8.48
CA THR A 195 -10.75 -16.11 -8.16
C THR A 195 -10.99 -16.17 -6.66
N PHE A 196 -12.20 -15.88 -6.22
CA PHE A 196 -12.64 -15.98 -4.83
C PHE A 196 -13.75 -17.04 -4.70
N PRO A 197 -13.94 -17.64 -3.51
CA PRO A 197 -15.17 -18.40 -3.23
C PRO A 197 -16.40 -17.47 -3.37
N GLU A 198 -17.59 -18.06 -3.52
CA GLU A 198 -18.90 -17.44 -3.77
C GLU A 198 -19.20 -16.27 -2.84
N ASP A 199 -18.68 -16.33 -1.61
CA ASP A 199 -18.74 -15.25 -0.62
C ASP A 199 -17.53 -14.30 -0.69
N ASN A 200 -17.28 -13.80 -1.90
CA ASN A 200 -16.15 -12.94 -2.19
C ASN A 200 -16.17 -11.62 -1.39
N ALA A 201 -17.36 -11.12 -1.02
CA ALA A 201 -17.53 -9.87 -0.29
C ALA A 201 -16.88 -9.89 1.11
N LEU A 202 -16.70 -11.08 1.71
CA LEU A 202 -15.99 -11.22 2.98
C LEU A 202 -14.51 -11.51 2.81
N VAL A 203 -14.05 -11.88 1.62
CA VAL A 203 -12.65 -12.26 1.37
C VAL A 203 -11.84 -11.01 1.03
N MET A 204 -10.70 -10.87 1.70
CA MET A 204 -9.72 -9.84 1.38
C MET A 204 -8.72 -10.41 0.38
N GLY A 205 -8.40 -9.65 -0.67
CA GLY A 205 -7.37 -10.01 -1.64
C GLY A 205 -6.00 -10.11 -0.96
N THR A 206 -5.40 -11.30 -1.00
CA THR A 206 -4.06 -11.59 -0.48
C THR A 206 -3.26 -12.34 -1.53
N LEU A 207 -1.93 -12.28 -1.45
CA LEU A 207 -1.09 -13.10 -2.31
C LEU A 207 -1.34 -14.57 -2.00
N ARG A 208 -1.47 -15.37 -3.07
CA ARG A 208 -1.61 -16.82 -3.00
C ARG A 208 -0.38 -17.49 -3.55
N LEU A 209 -0.07 -18.66 -2.99
CA LEU A 209 1.09 -19.42 -3.40
C LEU A 209 0.68 -20.55 -4.33
N THR A 210 1.57 -20.86 -5.26
CA THR A 210 1.46 -22.07 -6.07
C THR A 210 1.54 -23.34 -5.21
N PRO A 211 0.95 -24.46 -5.65
CA PRO A 211 0.85 -25.67 -4.83
C PRO A 211 2.22 -26.27 -4.45
N CYS A 212 2.28 -26.85 -3.26
CA CYS A 212 3.35 -27.78 -2.94
C CYS A 212 3.24 -29.04 -3.82
N GLU A 213 4.36 -29.65 -4.18
CA GLU A 213 4.38 -30.84 -5.05
C GLU A 213 3.53 -31.99 -4.50
N TRP A 214 3.53 -32.21 -3.18
CA TRP A 214 2.70 -33.25 -2.55
C TRP A 214 1.19 -33.02 -2.75
N MET A 215 0.74 -31.75 -2.82
CA MET A 215 -0.68 -31.42 -3.03
C MET A 215 -1.12 -31.85 -4.44
N VAL A 216 -0.23 -31.69 -5.41
CA VAL A 216 -0.43 -32.10 -6.80
C VAL A 216 -0.45 -33.63 -6.89
N GLN A 217 0.52 -34.31 -6.25
CA GLN A 217 0.61 -35.77 -6.24
C GLN A 217 -0.58 -36.44 -5.55
N ALA A 218 -1.13 -35.80 -4.52
CA ALA A 218 -2.34 -36.26 -3.83
C ALA A 218 -3.64 -35.97 -4.60
N GLY A 219 -3.58 -35.29 -5.75
CA GLY A 219 -4.76 -34.89 -6.52
C GLY A 219 -5.60 -33.79 -5.86
N LEU A 220 -5.01 -33.02 -4.95
CA LEU A 220 -5.69 -31.96 -4.18
C LEU A 220 -5.54 -30.57 -4.80
N ALA A 221 -4.56 -30.40 -5.69
CA ALA A 221 -4.28 -29.14 -6.38
C ALA A 221 -3.85 -29.40 -7.84
N PRO A 222 -4.11 -28.48 -8.78
CA PRO A 222 -3.61 -28.57 -10.15
C PRO A 222 -2.08 -28.38 -10.19
N ARG A 223 -1.42 -28.83 -11.26
CA ARG A 223 -0.01 -28.50 -11.49
C ARG A 223 0.11 -27.07 -12.02
N LEU A 224 0.64 -26.16 -11.20
CA LEU A 224 0.90 -24.77 -11.56
C LEU A 224 2.37 -24.43 -11.27
N PRO A 225 3.14 -23.92 -12.25
CA PRO A 225 4.50 -23.45 -12.01
C PRO A 225 4.53 -22.27 -11.04
N ALA A 226 5.59 -22.17 -10.24
CA ALA A 226 5.80 -21.02 -9.37
C ALA A 226 5.81 -19.69 -10.14
N GLY A 227 5.25 -18.65 -9.54
CA GLY A 227 5.06 -17.33 -10.13
C GLY A 227 3.67 -17.10 -10.73
N THR A 228 2.89 -18.17 -10.96
CA THR A 228 1.56 -18.09 -11.60
C THR A 228 0.52 -17.46 -10.67
N LEU A 229 0.33 -18.01 -9.46
CA LEU A 229 -0.66 -17.49 -8.50
C LEU A 229 -0.13 -16.28 -7.73
N GLU A 230 1.20 -16.16 -7.67
CA GLU A 230 1.90 -15.06 -7.05
C GLU A 230 1.90 -13.80 -7.92
N GLU A 231 1.46 -13.88 -9.19
CA GLU A 231 1.55 -12.82 -10.19
C GLU A 231 2.94 -12.17 -10.25
N ALA A 232 3.98 -13.01 -10.18
CA ALA A 232 5.34 -12.55 -10.00
C ALA A 232 5.79 -11.69 -11.19
N ASP A 233 6.08 -10.42 -10.92
CA ASP A 233 6.65 -9.46 -11.86
C ASP A 233 7.90 -8.83 -11.25
N TRP A 234 9.03 -8.98 -11.94
CA TRP A 234 10.33 -8.44 -11.53
C TRP A 234 10.80 -7.28 -12.42
N SER A 235 9.92 -6.74 -13.27
CA SER A 235 10.18 -5.51 -14.02
C SER A 235 10.40 -4.33 -13.06
N GLN A 236 11.29 -3.40 -13.42
CA GLN A 236 11.51 -2.23 -12.58
C GLN A 236 10.30 -1.27 -12.66
N PRO A 237 9.87 -0.68 -11.54
CA PRO A 237 8.76 0.28 -11.53
C PRO A 237 9.02 1.51 -12.42
N ASP A 238 8.07 1.86 -13.26
CA ASP A 238 8.09 3.11 -14.05
C ASP A 238 7.35 4.23 -13.31
N PHE A 239 8.06 4.85 -12.36
CA PHE A 239 7.52 5.98 -11.58
C PHE A 239 7.21 7.20 -12.43
N ALA A 240 7.91 7.39 -13.55
CA ALA A 240 7.73 8.54 -14.41
C ALA A 240 6.35 8.48 -15.08
N THR A 241 6.08 7.39 -15.78
CA THR A 241 4.79 7.18 -16.47
C THR A 241 3.65 7.17 -15.48
N ALA A 242 3.79 6.46 -14.35
CA ALA A 242 2.78 6.43 -13.30
C ALA A 242 2.47 7.83 -12.75
N ALA A 243 3.49 8.61 -12.41
CA ALA A 243 3.33 9.94 -11.83
C ALA A 243 2.69 10.93 -12.81
N LEU A 244 3.11 10.93 -14.09
CA LEU A 244 2.59 11.87 -15.09
C LEU A 244 1.11 11.69 -15.40
N ALA A 245 0.54 10.49 -15.16
CA ALA A 245 -0.88 10.22 -15.30
C ALA A 245 -1.79 10.97 -14.29
N TYR A 246 -1.18 11.66 -13.33
CA TYR A 246 -1.86 12.43 -12.27
C TYR A 246 -1.81 13.95 -12.48
N LEU A 247 -1.19 14.44 -13.55
CA LEU A 247 -1.15 15.88 -13.80
C LEU A 247 -2.56 16.46 -13.90
N ALA A 248 -2.77 17.58 -13.19
CA ALA A 248 -4.04 18.27 -13.10
C ALA A 248 -3.77 19.79 -13.04
N PRO A 249 -3.66 20.47 -14.19
CA PRO A 249 -3.31 21.89 -14.26
C PRO A 249 -4.42 22.82 -13.76
N ALA A 250 -5.66 22.34 -13.60
CA ALA A 250 -6.79 23.11 -13.09
C ALA A 250 -7.37 22.54 -11.77
N PRO A 251 -7.99 23.37 -10.91
CA PRO A 251 -8.61 22.90 -9.66
C PRO A 251 -9.64 21.78 -9.81
N ALA A 252 -10.52 21.88 -10.81
CA ALA A 252 -11.53 20.85 -11.07
C ALA A 252 -10.90 19.50 -11.45
N GLU A 253 -9.75 19.51 -12.13
CA GLU A 253 -9.01 18.29 -12.47
C GLU A 253 -8.33 17.70 -11.23
N ALA A 254 -7.83 18.54 -10.31
CA ALA A 254 -7.26 18.08 -9.06
C ALA A 254 -8.31 17.44 -8.15
N ASP A 255 -9.53 18.00 -8.11
CA ASP A 255 -10.69 17.37 -7.46
C ASP A 255 -11.05 16.03 -8.12
N ALA A 256 -11.04 15.96 -9.45
CA ALA A 256 -11.31 14.73 -10.18
C ALA A 256 -10.27 13.63 -9.88
N VAL A 257 -8.98 13.99 -9.80
CA VAL A 257 -7.91 13.06 -9.38
C VAL A 257 -8.14 12.60 -7.94
N ALA A 258 -8.46 13.52 -7.03
CA ALA A 258 -8.72 13.21 -5.63
C ALA A 258 -9.92 12.26 -5.44
N HIS A 259 -10.97 12.39 -6.26
CA HIS A 259 -12.05 11.41 -6.33
C HIS A 259 -11.61 10.09 -6.96
N ARG A 260 -10.83 10.12 -8.05
CA ARG A 260 -10.35 8.93 -8.77
C ARG A 260 -9.54 8.00 -7.86
N ILE A 261 -8.70 8.57 -7.00
CA ILE A 261 -7.91 7.78 -6.04
C ILE A 261 -8.71 7.44 -4.77
N GLY A 262 -9.98 7.82 -4.65
CA GLY A 262 -10.77 7.57 -3.44
C GLY A 262 -10.27 8.33 -2.21
N TRP A 263 -9.63 9.49 -2.42
CA TRP A 263 -9.21 10.39 -1.35
C TRP A 263 -10.39 11.22 -0.82
N LEU A 264 -11.24 11.76 -1.70
CA LEU A 264 -12.43 12.53 -1.31
C LEU A 264 -13.64 11.61 -1.05
N ASP A 265 -14.00 11.38 0.22
CA ASP A 265 -15.23 10.66 0.63
C ASP A 265 -16.20 11.48 1.51
N GLY A 266 -15.88 12.75 1.80
CA GLY A 266 -16.92 13.80 1.86
C GLY A 266 -17.12 14.54 3.18
N ARG A 267 -16.08 14.72 4.02
CA ARG A 267 -16.21 15.59 5.22
C ARG A 267 -15.04 16.54 5.50
N THR A 268 -13.80 16.06 5.39
CA THR A 268 -12.60 16.85 5.75
C THR A 268 -11.47 16.74 4.72
N GLU A 269 -11.66 15.96 3.65
CA GLU A 269 -10.65 15.79 2.62
C GLU A 269 -10.71 16.92 1.60
N SER A 270 -9.54 17.26 1.07
CA SER A 270 -9.34 18.27 0.03
C SER A 270 -8.12 17.85 -0.78
N PRO A 271 -8.05 18.18 -2.08
CA PRO A 271 -6.81 18.00 -2.85
C PRO A 271 -5.60 18.69 -2.21
N ALA A 272 -5.81 19.72 -1.38
CA ALA A 272 -4.73 20.39 -0.65
C ALA A 272 -4.01 19.49 0.37
N LEU A 273 -4.63 18.39 0.80
CA LEU A 273 -4.14 17.51 1.86
C LEU A 273 -3.79 16.10 1.34
N MET A 274 -3.58 15.95 0.03
CA MET A 274 -3.46 14.65 -0.61
C MET A 274 -2.03 14.21 -0.95
N CYS A 275 -0.98 14.92 -0.50
CA CYS A 275 0.40 14.58 -0.88
C CYS A 275 0.77 13.11 -0.57
N GLY A 276 0.40 12.62 0.63
CA GLY A 276 0.52 11.21 1.01
C GLY A 276 -0.34 10.28 0.16
N PRO A 277 -1.67 10.46 0.11
CA PRO A 277 -2.55 9.68 -0.78
C PRO A 277 -2.12 9.64 -2.25
N LEU A 278 -1.65 10.75 -2.80
CA LEU A 278 -1.14 10.84 -4.17
C LEU A 278 0.17 10.06 -4.33
N ALA A 279 1.11 10.19 -3.39
CA ALA A 279 2.33 9.39 -3.39
C ALA A 279 2.03 7.88 -3.34
N TRP A 280 1.05 7.47 -2.52
CA TRP A 280 0.58 6.08 -2.49
C TRP A 280 0.04 5.64 -3.85
N ALA A 281 -0.78 6.48 -4.52
CA ALA A 281 -1.39 6.14 -5.80
C ALA A 281 -0.33 5.98 -6.90
N ILE A 282 0.68 6.85 -6.91
CA ILE A 282 1.83 6.74 -7.83
C ILE A 282 2.61 5.44 -7.58
N LEU A 283 2.88 5.08 -6.32
CA LEU A 283 3.55 3.80 -5.98
C LEU A 283 2.74 2.58 -6.46
N ASN A 284 1.42 2.62 -6.25
CA ASN A 284 0.52 1.56 -6.66
C ASN A 284 0.54 1.36 -8.18
N ASP A 285 0.36 2.44 -8.95
CA ASP A 285 0.29 2.39 -10.41
C ASP A 285 1.65 2.08 -11.05
N ALA A 286 2.75 2.45 -10.39
CA ALA A 286 4.09 2.04 -10.77
C ALA A 286 4.39 0.55 -10.45
N ARG A 287 3.47 -0.16 -9.77
CA ARG A 287 3.67 -1.52 -9.24
C ARG A 287 4.89 -1.63 -8.32
N ALA A 288 5.16 -0.59 -7.54
CA ALA A 288 6.36 -0.49 -6.70
C ALA A 288 6.22 -1.14 -5.31
N PHE A 289 5.01 -1.53 -4.92
CA PHE A 289 4.79 -2.21 -3.65
C PHE A 289 5.32 -3.65 -3.68
N PRO A 290 5.86 -4.15 -2.56
CA PRO A 290 6.33 -5.53 -2.51
C PRO A 290 5.15 -6.50 -2.69
N PRO A 291 5.34 -7.63 -3.40
CA PRO A 291 4.34 -8.68 -3.51
C PRO A 291 3.88 -9.15 -2.12
N GLY A 292 2.56 -9.30 -1.96
CA GLY A 292 1.98 -9.73 -0.69
C GLY A 292 0.82 -8.84 -0.22
N TYR A 293 0.39 -9.14 1.00
CA TYR A 293 -0.57 -8.35 1.75
C TYR A 293 0.15 -7.48 2.79
N GLY A 294 -0.31 -6.25 3.02
CA GLY A 294 0.29 -5.36 3.99
C GLY A 294 -0.49 -4.07 4.23
N GLY A 295 0.05 -3.12 4.99
CA GLY A 295 -0.64 -1.85 5.24
C GLY A 295 -0.80 -1.01 3.97
N TRP A 296 0.02 -1.27 2.96
CA TRP A 296 0.01 -0.62 1.67
C TRP A 296 -1.08 -1.12 0.73
N VAL A 297 -1.61 -2.34 0.86
CA VAL A 297 -2.71 -2.85 -0.02
C VAL A 297 -4.08 -2.27 0.34
N GLY A 298 -4.12 -1.33 1.29
CA GLY A 298 -5.33 -0.60 1.66
C GLY A 298 -5.71 0.44 0.60
N THR A 299 -6.16 1.60 1.06
CA THR A 299 -6.49 2.73 0.19
C THR A 299 -5.40 3.80 0.29
N PRO A 300 -5.36 4.80 -0.60
CA PRO A 300 -4.49 5.97 -0.46
C PRO A 300 -4.53 6.63 0.93
N LYS A 301 -5.63 6.47 1.66
CA LYS A 301 -5.78 6.97 3.04
C LYS A 301 -4.79 6.34 4.03
N SER A 302 -4.18 5.19 3.71
CA SER A 302 -3.10 4.60 4.52
C SER A 302 -1.90 5.55 4.66
N PHE A 303 -1.69 6.44 3.69
CA PHE A 303 -0.63 7.46 3.71
C PHE A 303 -1.12 8.83 4.21
N TRP A 304 -2.32 8.92 4.77
CA TRP A 304 -2.84 10.16 5.34
C TRP A 304 -2.52 10.30 6.84
N LEU A 305 -2.29 11.54 7.27
CA LEU A 305 -1.76 11.91 8.59
C LEU A 305 -0.60 11.01 9.05
N PRO A 306 0.40 10.74 8.17
CA PRO A 306 1.57 10.01 8.62
C PRO A 306 2.31 10.86 9.66
N LYS A 307 2.89 10.19 10.66
CA LYS A 307 3.74 10.83 11.66
C LYS A 307 4.84 9.85 12.07
N PRO A 308 5.94 9.73 11.32
CA PRO A 308 6.91 8.65 11.52
C PRO A 308 7.43 8.59 12.96
N SER A 309 7.66 9.74 13.60
CA SER A 309 8.14 9.83 14.98
C SER A 309 7.10 9.48 16.05
N GLU A 310 5.81 9.53 15.73
CA GLU A 310 4.72 9.28 16.70
C GLU A 310 4.07 7.91 16.48
N ASN A 311 3.76 7.55 15.24
CA ASN A 311 3.02 6.33 14.88
C ASN A 311 3.78 5.42 13.89
N GLY A 312 5.01 5.77 13.52
CA GLY A 312 5.82 5.02 12.57
C GLY A 312 5.38 5.11 11.11
N ARG A 313 4.24 5.76 10.80
CA ARG A 313 3.69 5.81 9.44
C ARG A 313 4.33 6.93 8.62
N PRO A 314 4.51 6.73 7.30
CA PRO A 314 4.00 5.59 6.54
C PRO A 314 4.94 4.38 6.53
N TRP A 315 6.15 4.48 7.08
CA TRP A 315 7.19 3.46 6.98
C TRP A 315 6.83 2.14 7.66
N SER A 316 6.11 2.19 8.79
CA SER A 316 5.65 1.01 9.54
C SER A 316 4.63 0.15 8.79
N LEU A 317 4.07 0.66 7.69
CA LEU A 317 3.15 -0.10 6.85
C LEU A 317 3.85 -1.21 6.07
N PHE A 318 5.17 -1.09 5.86
CA PHE A 318 6.01 -1.99 5.06
C PHE A 318 6.83 -2.93 5.94
N PRO A 319 7.24 -4.12 5.43
CA PRO A 319 8.15 -4.99 6.16
C PRO A 319 9.51 -4.27 6.29
N PRO A 320 10.10 -4.19 7.49
CA PRO A 320 11.29 -3.36 7.74
C PRO A 320 12.54 -3.82 6.98
N ASP A 321 12.56 -5.06 6.48
CA ASP A 321 13.64 -5.62 5.68
C ASP A 321 13.53 -5.32 4.17
N THR A 322 12.53 -4.53 3.76
CA THR A 322 12.32 -4.16 2.34
C THR A 322 12.88 -2.79 1.98
N TYR A 323 13.29 -1.99 2.96
CA TYR A 323 13.77 -0.62 2.74
C TYR A 323 14.89 -0.21 3.69
N THR A 324 15.59 0.85 3.31
CA THR A 324 16.42 1.64 4.19
C THR A 324 15.73 2.96 4.48
N LEU A 325 15.82 3.42 5.73
CA LEU A 325 15.32 4.72 6.15
C LEU A 325 16.49 5.56 6.63
N ARG A 326 16.62 6.78 6.12
CA ARG A 326 17.61 7.75 6.60
C ARG A 326 16.92 9.01 7.09
N HIS A 327 17.21 9.37 8.32
CA HIS A 327 16.75 10.61 8.94
C HIS A 327 17.86 11.66 8.86
N PHE A 328 17.48 12.90 8.54
CA PHE A 328 18.37 14.04 8.49
C PHE A 328 17.76 15.18 9.32
N ASP A 329 18.47 15.58 10.38
CA ASP A 329 18.07 16.70 11.24
C ASP A 329 18.27 18.08 10.56
N GLN A 330 18.96 18.11 9.41
CA GLN A 330 19.16 19.34 8.65
C GLN A 330 17.92 19.65 7.81
N PRO A 331 17.59 20.94 7.63
CA PRO A 331 16.51 21.33 6.73
C PRO A 331 16.76 20.85 5.31
N LEU A 332 15.76 20.23 4.68
CA LEU A 332 15.87 19.70 3.32
C LEU A 332 16.28 20.80 2.33
N GLY A 333 15.75 22.02 2.53
CA GLY A 333 16.04 23.19 1.69
C GLY A 333 17.48 23.70 1.76
N THR A 334 18.28 23.30 2.75
CA THR A 334 19.71 23.66 2.85
C THR A 334 20.66 22.47 2.88
N PHE A 335 20.14 21.25 2.97
CA PHE A 335 20.94 20.02 2.96
C PHE A 335 21.72 19.84 1.65
N ASP A 336 22.99 19.44 1.72
CA ASP A 336 23.82 19.18 0.55
C ASP A 336 23.47 17.84 -0.11
N LEU A 337 22.59 17.91 -1.13
CA LEU A 337 22.11 16.76 -1.90
C LEU A 337 23.20 16.10 -2.78
N HIS A 338 24.41 16.64 -2.88
CA HIS A 338 25.52 15.90 -3.49
C HIS A 338 26.05 14.81 -2.57
N THR A 339 25.94 14.99 -1.25
CA THR A 339 26.38 13.99 -0.27
C THR A 339 25.41 12.82 -0.16
N PHE A 340 24.13 13.06 -0.45
CA PHE A 340 23.09 12.05 -0.53
C PHE A 340 22.08 12.45 -1.62
N PRO A 341 22.32 12.08 -2.89
CA PRO A 341 21.38 12.40 -3.96
C PRO A 341 20.07 11.62 -3.77
N LEU A 342 18.95 12.32 -3.95
CA LEU A 342 17.65 11.68 -4.06
C LEU A 342 17.56 10.93 -5.39
N GLU A 343 17.06 9.71 -5.34
CA GLU A 343 16.98 8.79 -6.45
C GLU A 343 15.54 8.50 -6.83
N VAL A 344 15.30 8.15 -8.10
CA VAL A 344 13.96 7.79 -8.58
C VAL A 344 13.42 6.62 -7.75
N GLY A 345 12.18 6.77 -7.26
CA GLY A 345 11.52 5.84 -6.34
C GLY A 345 11.75 6.13 -4.86
N ASP A 346 12.60 7.09 -4.50
CA ASP A 346 12.73 7.54 -3.11
C ASP A 346 11.43 8.19 -2.65
N LEU A 347 10.98 7.78 -1.46
CA LEU A 347 9.89 8.41 -0.73
C LEU A 347 10.47 9.33 0.33
N LEU A 348 9.98 10.57 0.36
CA LEU A 348 10.40 11.55 1.34
C LEU A 348 9.26 11.81 2.30
N TYR A 349 9.57 11.89 3.59
CA TYR A 349 8.73 12.57 4.56
C TYR A 349 9.47 13.81 5.04
N THR A 350 8.87 14.97 4.86
CA THR A 350 9.51 16.25 5.21
C THR A 350 8.81 16.86 6.41
N TYR A 351 9.56 17.13 7.48
CA TYR A 351 9.02 17.72 8.70
C TYR A 351 8.97 19.23 8.58
N SER A 352 7.78 19.77 8.77
CA SER A 352 7.58 21.18 8.98
C SER A 352 7.94 21.57 10.42
N GLY A 353 8.36 22.84 10.59
CA GLY A 353 8.53 23.45 11.90
C GLY A 353 7.18 23.83 12.54
N SER A 354 7.17 24.82 13.43
CA SER A 354 5.96 25.24 14.15
C SER A 354 4.86 25.85 13.27
N ASN A 355 5.18 26.28 12.05
CA ASN A 355 4.29 27.06 11.17
C ASN A 355 4.22 26.48 9.74
N GLY A 356 4.10 25.16 9.58
CA GLY A 356 3.97 24.52 8.27
C GLY A 356 3.20 23.20 8.32
N PHE A 357 3.23 22.47 7.20
CA PHE A 357 2.63 21.13 7.07
C PHE A 357 3.69 20.15 6.63
N ASP A 358 3.63 18.94 7.20
CA ASP A 358 4.48 17.84 6.78
C ASP A 358 4.02 17.34 5.41
N HIS A 359 4.96 16.90 4.58
CA HIS A 359 4.66 16.38 3.25
C HIS A 359 5.25 15.00 3.04
N VAL A 360 4.54 14.22 2.23
CA VAL A 360 5.04 12.99 1.65
C VAL A 360 5.19 13.19 0.15
N LEU A 361 6.34 12.84 -0.39
CA LEU A 361 6.68 13.03 -1.80
C LEU A 361 7.37 11.79 -2.33
N ILE A 362 7.26 11.57 -3.64
CA ILE A 362 8.05 10.57 -4.35
C ILE A 362 8.87 11.25 -5.43
N VAL A 363 10.14 10.87 -5.55
CA VAL A 363 10.97 11.27 -6.70
C VAL A 363 10.54 10.44 -7.90
N SER A 364 9.80 11.04 -8.82
CA SER A 364 9.23 10.35 -9.97
C SER A 364 10.22 10.18 -11.12
N GLU A 365 11.13 11.14 -11.29
CA GLU A 365 11.97 11.21 -12.48
C GLU A 365 13.35 11.81 -12.22
N ARG A 366 14.29 11.38 -13.04
CA ARG A 366 15.59 12.00 -13.24
C ARG A 366 15.80 12.20 -14.73
N ASP A 367 16.20 13.41 -15.15
CA ASP A 367 16.57 13.64 -16.55
C ASP A 367 18.09 13.65 -16.77
N ALA A 368 18.49 13.67 -18.05
CA ALA A 368 19.91 13.67 -18.45
C ALA A 368 20.67 14.94 -18.04
N ARG A 369 19.97 16.01 -17.63
CA ARG A 369 20.58 17.27 -17.16
C ARG A 369 20.77 17.28 -15.64
N GLY A 370 20.49 16.16 -14.97
CA GLY A 370 20.60 16.04 -13.52
C GLY A 370 19.44 16.68 -12.76
N ASN A 371 18.33 17.01 -13.42
CA ASN A 371 17.13 17.45 -12.71
C ASN A 371 16.45 16.26 -12.01
N ARG A 372 15.97 16.46 -10.79
CA ARG A 372 15.05 15.54 -10.11
C ARG A 372 13.66 16.13 -10.08
N PHE A 373 12.64 15.32 -10.36
CA PHE A 373 11.26 15.77 -10.35
C PHE A 373 10.39 14.94 -9.41
N ALA A 374 9.28 15.54 -9.02
CA ALA A 374 8.14 14.88 -8.40
C ALA A 374 6.87 15.34 -9.12
N VAL A 375 5.81 14.53 -9.06
CA VAL A 375 4.45 14.99 -9.34
C VAL A 375 3.72 15.09 -8.01
N THR A 376 3.24 16.29 -7.66
CA THR A 376 2.59 16.53 -6.37
C THR A 376 1.55 17.64 -6.46
N ASN A 377 0.68 17.71 -5.45
CA ASN A 377 -0.29 18.78 -5.33
C ASN A 377 0.38 20.08 -4.85
N LEU A 378 0.06 21.20 -5.49
CA LEU A 378 0.47 22.55 -5.09
C LEU A 378 -0.75 23.39 -4.75
N VAL A 379 -0.64 24.18 -3.69
CA VAL A 379 -1.68 25.10 -3.22
C VAL A 379 -1.24 26.53 -3.51
N GLN A 380 -2.05 27.25 -4.27
CA GLN A 380 -1.94 28.70 -4.45
C GLN A 380 -3.10 29.35 -3.69
N VAL A 381 -2.88 30.47 -2.99
CA VAL A 381 -3.94 31.14 -2.19
C VAL A 381 -4.34 32.51 -2.71
N GLU A 382 -3.54 33.12 -3.58
CA GLU A 382 -3.81 34.42 -4.18
C GLU A 382 -3.95 34.30 -5.70
N PRO A 383 -4.93 34.99 -6.33
CA PRO A 383 -6.00 35.78 -5.71
C PRO A 383 -7.13 34.94 -5.07
N VAL A 384 -7.18 33.63 -5.35
CA VAL A 384 -8.14 32.67 -4.78
C VAL A 384 -7.42 31.35 -4.53
N LYS A 385 -7.85 30.60 -3.51
CA LYS A 385 -7.32 29.26 -3.24
C LYS A 385 -7.53 28.33 -4.45
N GLN A 386 -6.44 27.87 -5.05
CA GLN A 386 -6.41 26.91 -6.14
C GLN A 386 -5.48 25.77 -5.76
N VAL A 387 -5.89 24.54 -6.09
CA VAL A 387 -5.05 23.36 -5.95
C VAL A 387 -4.83 22.76 -7.32
N THR A 388 -3.59 22.43 -7.66
CA THR A 388 -3.24 21.78 -8.92
C THR A 388 -2.32 20.61 -8.63
N ILE A 389 -2.17 19.68 -9.57
CA ILE A 389 -1.15 18.63 -9.50
C ILE A 389 -0.16 18.88 -10.63
N GLN A 390 1.09 19.12 -10.27
CA GLN A 390 2.11 19.56 -11.21
C GLN A 390 3.34 18.69 -11.13
N ARG A 391 4.03 18.57 -12.26
CA ARG A 391 5.41 18.10 -12.33
C ARG A 391 6.33 19.22 -11.86
N VAL A 392 6.95 19.03 -10.70
CA VAL A 392 7.82 20.03 -10.07
C VAL A 392 9.27 19.60 -10.14
N LEU A 393 10.15 20.54 -10.49
CA LEU A 393 11.59 20.38 -10.33
C LEU A 393 11.91 20.43 -8.82
N LEU A 394 12.39 19.34 -8.24
CA LEU A 394 12.82 19.29 -6.84
C LEU A 394 14.14 20.05 -6.66
N TYR A 395 15.18 19.63 -7.38
CA TYR A 395 16.50 20.25 -7.43
C TYR A 395 17.25 19.81 -8.69
N ASN A 396 18.39 20.44 -8.97
CA ASN A 396 19.30 20.06 -10.04
C ASN A 396 20.70 19.72 -9.48
N ASP A 397 21.32 18.66 -10.02
CA ASP A 397 22.65 18.16 -9.60
C ASP A 397 23.81 19.14 -9.90
N GLN A 398 23.60 20.21 -10.66
CA GLN A 398 24.63 21.17 -11.10
C GLN A 398 24.29 22.62 -10.69
N ASP A 399 23.02 22.92 -10.44
CA ASP A 399 22.55 24.20 -9.94
C ASP A 399 21.93 24.04 -8.55
N PRO A 400 22.66 24.36 -7.46
CA PRO A 400 22.18 24.20 -6.10
C PRO A 400 21.07 25.19 -5.73
N THR A 401 20.76 26.17 -6.60
CA THR A 401 19.69 27.15 -6.41
C THR A 401 18.40 26.77 -7.14
N ALA A 402 18.48 25.83 -8.08
CA ALA A 402 17.32 25.42 -8.88
C ALA A 402 16.37 24.52 -8.08
N GLY A 403 15.09 24.59 -8.46
CA GLY A 403 14.05 23.70 -7.96
C GLY A 403 13.29 24.23 -6.74
N ILE A 404 12.18 23.56 -6.46
CA ILE A 404 11.21 24.00 -5.47
C ILE A 404 11.72 23.81 -4.03
N LEU A 405 12.57 22.80 -3.79
CA LEU A 405 13.19 22.55 -2.48
C LEU A 405 14.06 23.71 -2.02
N ARG A 406 14.65 24.46 -2.95
CA ARG A 406 15.54 25.60 -2.67
C ARG A 406 14.83 26.95 -2.68
N ASN A 407 13.61 26.98 -3.20
CA ASN A 407 12.88 28.21 -3.49
C ASN A 407 11.52 28.24 -2.78
N ALA A 408 10.44 27.89 -3.49
CA ALA A 408 9.09 28.08 -2.97
C ALA A 408 8.88 27.30 -1.68
N TRP A 409 9.26 26.03 -1.61
CA TRP A 409 9.02 25.23 -0.40
C TRP A 409 9.93 25.56 0.80
N ALA A 410 11.08 26.20 0.56
CA ALA A 410 11.95 26.69 1.63
C ALA A 410 11.50 28.04 2.22
N ARG A 411 10.56 28.74 1.57
CA ARG A 411 10.21 30.14 1.93
C ARG A 411 8.70 30.40 2.04
N ASP A 412 7.88 29.57 1.39
CA ASP A 412 6.45 29.73 1.29
C ASP A 412 5.72 29.12 2.50
N LEU A 413 4.95 29.95 3.19
CA LEU A 413 4.09 29.54 4.30
C LEU A 413 2.85 28.78 3.81
N VAL A 414 2.42 28.99 2.56
CA VAL A 414 1.18 28.47 1.99
C VAL A 414 1.31 27.00 1.61
N ASN A 415 2.38 26.66 0.88
CA ASN A 415 2.69 25.27 0.53
C ASN A 415 3.36 24.50 1.66
N GLY A 416 3.53 25.13 2.83
CA GLY A 416 4.26 24.58 3.95
C GLY A 416 5.76 24.77 3.75
N ARG A 417 6.40 25.28 4.78
CA ARG A 417 7.85 25.26 5.03
C ARG A 417 8.37 23.81 5.04
N THR A 418 8.45 23.21 3.85
CA THR A 418 8.50 21.77 3.63
C THR A 418 9.91 21.29 3.93
N GLY A 419 10.05 20.53 5.01
CA GLY A 419 11.36 20.03 5.44
C GLY A 419 12.23 21.09 6.10
N ASP A 420 11.67 22.19 6.58
CA ASP A 420 12.41 23.25 7.30
C ASP A 420 12.98 22.78 8.64
N LYS A 421 12.45 21.69 9.19
CA LYS A 421 12.93 21.12 10.45
C LYS A 421 13.88 19.95 10.22
N ALA A 422 13.45 18.98 9.43
CA ALA A 422 14.14 17.72 9.18
C ALA A 422 13.49 17.03 7.97
N PHE A 423 14.08 15.95 7.49
CA PHE A 423 13.44 15.06 6.54
C PHE A 423 13.92 13.62 6.69
N GLU A 424 13.11 12.70 6.18
CA GLU A 424 13.44 11.29 6.06
C GLU A 424 13.39 10.87 4.60
N VAL A 425 14.32 10.01 4.21
CA VAL A 425 14.32 9.32 2.91
C VAL A 425 14.16 7.83 3.14
N PHE A 426 13.05 7.30 2.63
CA PHE A 426 12.80 5.89 2.48
C PHE A 426 13.26 5.47 1.07
N ARG A 427 14.10 4.45 1.01
CA ARG A 427 14.57 3.85 -0.25
C ARG A 427 14.45 2.35 -0.20
N TRP A 428 13.80 1.77 -1.20
CA TRP A 428 13.69 0.31 -1.33
C TRP A 428 15.05 -0.37 -1.37
N ASN A 429 15.18 -1.52 -0.71
CA ASN A 429 16.44 -2.27 -0.65
C ASN A 429 16.85 -2.80 -2.02
N TRP A 430 15.89 -3.17 -2.88
CA TRP A 430 16.19 -3.54 -4.26
C TRP A 430 16.82 -2.38 -5.04
N ARG A 431 16.34 -1.16 -4.80
CA ARG A 431 16.85 0.04 -5.46
C ARG A 431 18.23 0.42 -4.92
N GLU A 432 18.43 0.36 -3.62
CA GLU A 432 19.73 0.61 -2.99
C GLU A 432 20.81 -0.38 -3.47
N LYS A 433 20.45 -1.67 -3.61
CA LYS A 433 21.30 -2.73 -4.19
C LYS A 433 21.74 -2.35 -5.61
N ASP A 434 20.81 -1.96 -6.47
CA ASP A 434 21.09 -1.61 -7.87
C ASP A 434 21.92 -0.33 -7.98
N LEU A 435 21.58 0.71 -7.22
CA LEU A 435 22.32 1.99 -7.23
C LEU A 435 23.77 1.82 -6.78
N ARG A 436 24.02 0.93 -5.81
CA ARG A 436 25.38 0.64 -5.33
C ARG A 436 26.15 -0.32 -6.23
N GLN A 437 25.48 -0.96 -7.19
CA GLN A 437 26.06 -2.04 -7.99
C GLN A 437 26.68 -3.13 -7.09
N GLN A 438 26.00 -3.44 -5.99
CA GLN A 438 26.44 -4.41 -4.99
C GLN A 438 25.35 -5.43 -4.74
N ALA A 439 25.73 -6.71 -4.66
CA ALA A 439 24.77 -7.77 -4.36
C ALA A 439 24.22 -7.63 -2.93
N ALA A 440 22.93 -7.92 -2.77
CA ALA A 440 22.30 -8.04 -1.46
C ALA A 440 22.32 -9.50 -1.00
N GLN A 441 22.29 -9.71 0.31
CA GLN A 441 22.03 -11.04 0.88
C GLN A 441 20.58 -11.13 1.30
N TYR A 442 19.95 -12.25 0.94
CA TYR A 442 18.55 -12.51 1.24
C TYR A 442 18.38 -13.89 1.85
N ARG A 443 17.76 -13.93 3.03
CA ARG A 443 17.43 -15.18 3.71
C ARG A 443 16.05 -15.65 3.31
N VAL A 444 15.96 -16.81 2.68
CA VAL A 444 14.71 -17.44 2.22
C VAL A 444 13.75 -17.65 3.39
N LYS A 445 12.50 -17.24 3.20
CA LYS A 445 11.38 -17.31 4.15
C LYS A 445 10.38 -18.41 3.77
N PRO A 446 9.51 -18.84 4.70
CA PRO A 446 8.41 -19.74 4.39
C PRO A 446 7.53 -19.20 3.25
N GLY A 447 7.26 -20.05 2.27
CA GLY A 447 6.43 -19.72 1.11
C GLY A 447 7.17 -19.02 -0.03
N ASP A 448 8.45 -18.70 0.11
CA ASP A 448 9.21 -18.11 -1.00
C ASP A 448 9.33 -19.08 -2.17
N THR A 449 9.11 -18.56 -3.37
CA THR A 449 9.51 -19.20 -4.63
C THR A 449 10.55 -18.33 -5.31
N LEU A 450 11.34 -18.90 -6.23
CA LEU A 450 12.34 -18.12 -6.95
C LEU A 450 11.72 -16.93 -7.72
N PRO A 451 10.58 -17.07 -8.46
CA PRO A 451 9.90 -15.94 -9.08
C PRO A 451 9.41 -14.88 -8.08
N LEU A 452 8.90 -15.30 -6.90
CA LEU A 452 8.45 -14.36 -5.88
C LEU A 452 9.63 -13.56 -5.28
N VAL A 453 10.78 -14.21 -5.04
CA VAL A 453 12.00 -13.53 -4.61
C VAL A 453 12.50 -12.57 -5.69
N ALA A 454 12.49 -13.00 -6.96
CA ALA A 454 12.83 -12.14 -8.10
C ALA A 454 11.95 -10.89 -8.16
N ALA A 455 10.63 -11.04 -8.00
CA ALA A 455 9.68 -9.94 -7.98
C ALA A 455 9.94 -8.94 -6.84
N ARG A 456 10.18 -9.44 -5.61
CA ARG A 456 10.53 -8.59 -4.45
C ARG A 456 11.79 -7.76 -4.66
N TRP A 457 12.76 -8.29 -5.42
CA TRP A 457 14.06 -7.69 -5.63
C TRP A 457 14.24 -7.03 -6.99
N HIS A 458 13.19 -7.00 -7.82
CA HIS A 458 13.23 -6.55 -9.22
C HIS A 458 14.49 -7.06 -9.95
N THR A 459 14.80 -8.34 -9.77
CA THR A 459 16.00 -9.01 -10.31
C THR A 459 15.57 -10.26 -11.06
N PRO A 460 15.95 -10.45 -12.33
CA PRO A 460 15.53 -11.61 -13.09
C PRO A 460 15.87 -12.94 -12.37
N PRO A 461 14.95 -13.92 -12.33
CA PRO A 461 15.19 -15.23 -11.72
C PRO A 461 16.48 -15.90 -12.21
N GLU A 462 16.81 -15.76 -13.49
CA GLU A 462 17.98 -16.36 -14.13
C GLU A 462 19.29 -15.78 -13.57
N ALA A 463 19.30 -14.48 -13.24
CA ALA A 463 20.43 -13.83 -12.61
C ALA A 463 20.65 -14.36 -11.18
N ILE A 464 19.55 -14.56 -10.43
CA ILE A 464 19.60 -15.16 -9.08
C ILE A 464 20.08 -16.61 -9.16
N VAL A 465 19.58 -17.40 -10.12
CA VAL A 465 20.02 -18.79 -10.37
C VAL A 465 21.51 -18.84 -10.63
N SER A 466 22.00 -18.02 -11.56
CA SER A 466 23.42 -17.98 -11.92
C SER A 466 24.30 -17.56 -10.75
N ALA A 467 23.91 -16.52 -10.01
CA ALA A 467 24.66 -16.01 -8.86
C ALA A 467 24.79 -17.03 -7.73
N ASN A 468 23.77 -17.87 -7.54
CA ASN A 468 23.69 -18.82 -6.43
C ASN A 468 23.92 -20.28 -6.84
N ARG A 469 24.14 -20.57 -8.13
CA ARG A 469 24.26 -21.91 -8.70
C ARG A 469 23.06 -22.81 -8.32
N LEU A 470 21.86 -22.26 -8.42
CA LEU A 470 20.62 -22.97 -8.09
C LEU A 470 20.23 -23.92 -9.22
N ASP A 471 19.56 -25.00 -8.85
CA ASP A 471 18.72 -25.75 -9.78
C ASP A 471 17.30 -25.13 -9.72
N PRO A 472 16.81 -24.47 -10.77
CA PRO A 472 15.50 -23.81 -10.75
C PRO A 472 14.33 -24.81 -10.61
N SER A 473 14.56 -26.11 -10.87
CA SER A 473 13.58 -27.17 -10.72
C SER A 473 13.45 -27.70 -9.28
N LEU A 474 14.31 -27.23 -8.36
CA LEU A 474 14.25 -27.58 -6.94
C LEU A 474 13.75 -26.40 -6.08
N PRO A 475 12.89 -26.66 -5.07
CA PRO A 475 12.45 -25.61 -4.16
C PRO A 475 13.61 -24.97 -3.40
N LEU A 476 13.48 -23.68 -3.12
CA LEU A 476 14.36 -23.00 -2.17
C LEU A 476 14.20 -23.60 -0.77
N LYS A 477 15.27 -23.55 0.04
CA LYS A 477 15.23 -24.03 1.43
C LYS A 477 15.05 -22.87 2.39
N ILE A 478 14.13 -22.98 3.35
CA ILE A 478 13.96 -21.95 4.38
C ILE A 478 15.29 -21.72 5.11
N GLY A 479 15.67 -20.45 5.27
CA GLY A 479 16.91 -20.05 5.90
C GLY A 479 18.15 -20.16 5.00
N GLN A 480 18.00 -20.58 3.74
CA GLN A 480 19.05 -20.48 2.74
C GLN A 480 19.36 -19.01 2.48
N GLU A 481 20.65 -18.66 2.48
CA GLU A 481 21.11 -17.33 2.06
C GLU A 481 21.29 -17.30 0.54
N LEU A 482 20.67 -16.32 -0.10
CA LEU A 482 20.77 -16.04 -1.52
C LEU A 482 21.51 -14.72 -1.73
N THR A 483 22.53 -14.75 -2.59
CA THR A 483 23.14 -13.56 -3.16
C THR A 483 22.26 -13.04 -4.28
N ILE A 484 21.64 -11.88 -4.08
CA ILE A 484 20.81 -11.20 -5.07
C ILE A 484 21.70 -10.19 -5.82
N PRO A 485 22.09 -10.46 -7.08
CA PRO A 485 22.92 -9.53 -7.84
C PRO A 485 22.15 -8.25 -8.18
N PRO A 486 22.84 -7.13 -8.45
CA PRO A 486 22.22 -5.96 -9.07
C PRO A 486 21.47 -6.35 -10.35
N ASN A 487 20.35 -5.69 -10.62
CA ASN A 487 19.69 -5.82 -11.90
C ASN A 487 20.59 -5.13 -12.95
N PRO A 488 20.97 -5.84 -14.04
CA PRO A 488 21.89 -5.32 -15.06
C PRO A 488 21.42 -4.05 -15.79
#